data_AF-A0A6H1C3F8-F1
#
_entry.id   AF-A0A6H1C3F8-F1
#
_cell.length_a   1.000
_cell.length_b   1.000
_cell.length_c   1.000
_cell.angle_alpha   90.00
_cell.angle_beta   90.00
_cell.angle_gamma   90.00
#
_symmetry.space_group_name_H-M   'P 1'
#
loop_
_entity.id
_entity.type
_entity.pdbx_description
1 polymer ?
#
loop_
_entity_poly.entity_id
_entity_poly.type
_entity_poly.pdbx_seq_one_letter_code
_entity_poly.pdbx_strand_id
1 'polypeptide(L)'
;MSIKHTSGLRRGARIGGVAAAAAIALGFLSAGAANADTFVPLPDGEIVAANGNAMIKRTAESALISPSLAANGAGRVAWVSGTIEVDVKGLPADLKAGPTNGGIATGDPTGTQGTNGTSTNEVPHLTTGYIIGCQMDITGLKGNLGAGFDMGPSSGGGSLSGSISVPISAGQVKFARIDGKDILKDGKYSYRYQDAQIEVQGCGGYAQARAYTVLEVTGANYSKTTLYGQPFSIG
;
A
#
# COMPACT_ATOMS: atom_id res chain seq x y z
N MET A 1 -21.47 85.57 -33.91
CA MET A 1 -20.49 84.62 -33.33
C MET A 1 -21.26 83.62 -32.48
N SER A 2 -21.30 82.34 -32.87
CA SER A 2 -21.96 81.30 -32.07
C SER A 2 -21.07 80.07 -32.03
N ILE A 3 -20.54 79.79 -30.84
CA ILE A 3 -19.61 78.69 -30.57
C ILE A 3 -20.47 77.50 -30.13
N LYS A 4 -20.44 76.41 -30.90
CA LYS A 4 -21.04 75.13 -30.49
C LYS A 4 -20.08 74.42 -29.55
N HIS A 5 -20.49 74.20 -28.30
CA HIS A 5 -19.81 73.31 -27.37
C HIS A 5 -20.26 71.86 -27.57
N THR A 6 -19.28 70.99 -27.81
CA THR A 6 -19.41 69.53 -27.88
C THR A 6 -19.53 68.95 -26.48
N SER A 7 -20.56 68.13 -26.22
CA SER A 7 -20.68 67.33 -24.99
C SER A 7 -21.20 65.95 -25.34
N GLY A 8 -20.31 64.96 -25.43
CA GLY A 8 -20.67 63.61 -25.86
C GLY A 8 -19.84 62.46 -25.28
N LEU A 9 -18.99 62.68 -24.28
CA LEU A 9 -18.03 61.65 -23.83
C LEU A 9 -18.05 61.40 -22.32
N ARG A 10 -19.22 61.14 -21.72
CA ARG A 10 -19.31 60.73 -20.30
C ARG A 10 -20.21 59.53 -19.98
N ARG A 11 -20.76 58.81 -20.97
CA ARG A 11 -21.67 57.67 -20.71
C ARG A 11 -21.14 56.27 -21.05
N GLY A 12 -19.99 56.12 -21.69
CA GLY A 12 -19.48 54.81 -22.11
C GLY A 12 -18.77 53.96 -21.03
N ALA A 13 -18.26 54.58 -19.96
CA ALA A 13 -17.33 53.91 -19.05
C ALA A 13 -17.97 53.01 -17.97
N ARG A 14 -19.31 52.97 -17.84
CA ARG A 14 -19.98 52.22 -16.75
C ARG A 14 -20.43 50.80 -17.12
N ILE A 15 -20.38 50.41 -18.40
CA ILE A 15 -20.90 49.11 -18.85
C ILE A 15 -19.79 48.05 -18.99
N GLY A 16 -18.52 48.46 -19.14
CA GLY A 16 -17.39 47.52 -19.27
C GLY A 16 -16.95 46.80 -17.99
N GLY A 17 -17.23 47.37 -16.81
CA GLY A 17 -16.75 46.80 -15.54
C GLY A 17 -17.50 45.56 -15.05
N VAL A 18 -18.77 45.40 -15.44
CA VAL A 18 -19.63 44.31 -14.93
C VAL A 18 -19.40 43.00 -15.70
N ALA A 19 -19.06 43.07 -16.99
CA ALA A 19 -18.78 41.89 -17.80
C ALA A 19 -17.46 41.20 -17.41
N ALA A 20 -16.45 41.96 -16.99
CA ALA A 20 -15.16 41.40 -16.55
C ALA A 20 -15.24 40.67 -15.20
N ALA A 21 -16.12 41.10 -14.29
CA ALA A 21 -16.29 40.46 -12.98
C ALA A 21 -17.06 39.12 -13.07
N ALA A 22 -18.01 38.99 -14.01
CA ALA A 22 -18.77 37.76 -14.21
C ALA A 22 -17.93 36.62 -14.81
N ALA A 23 -16.94 36.95 -15.66
CA ALA A 23 -16.06 35.94 -16.27
C ALA A 23 -15.10 35.29 -15.26
N ILE A 24 -14.71 36.01 -14.20
CA ILE A 24 -13.84 35.48 -13.14
C ILE A 24 -14.64 34.53 -12.21
N ALA A 25 -15.94 34.77 -12.01
CA ALA A 25 -16.78 33.95 -11.15
C ALA A 25 -17.14 32.57 -11.75
N LEU A 26 -17.17 32.44 -13.08
CA LEU A 26 -17.47 31.16 -13.76
C LEU A 26 -16.25 30.24 -13.91
N GLY A 27 -15.03 30.77 -13.71
CA GLY A 27 -13.79 29.98 -13.80
C GLY A 27 -13.46 29.12 -12.57
N PHE A 28 -14.21 29.27 -11.47
CA PHE A 28 -14.00 28.52 -10.21
C PHE A 28 -15.06 27.43 -9.96
N LEU A 29 -15.89 27.12 -10.96
CA LEU A 29 -16.84 26.01 -10.86
C LEU A 29 -16.16 24.72 -11.33
N SER A 30 -15.67 23.98 -10.33
CA SER A 30 -15.58 22.51 -10.37
C SER A 30 -14.36 21.87 -11.04
N ALA A 31 -13.15 22.31 -10.68
CA ALA A 31 -12.14 21.29 -10.38
C ALA A 31 -12.63 20.59 -9.10
N GLY A 32 -13.46 19.55 -9.24
CA GLY A 32 -13.81 18.69 -8.12
C GLY A 32 -12.52 18.29 -7.41
N ALA A 33 -12.53 18.25 -6.07
CA ALA A 33 -11.35 17.95 -5.28
C ALA A 33 -10.62 16.74 -5.89
N ALA A 34 -9.51 17.00 -6.58
CA ALA A 34 -8.64 15.92 -7.02
C ALA A 34 -8.12 15.31 -5.72
N ASN A 35 -8.56 14.09 -5.40
CA ASN A 35 -7.97 13.33 -4.33
C ASN A 35 -6.55 13.01 -4.79
N ALA A 36 -5.63 13.93 -4.52
CA ALA A 36 -4.25 13.80 -4.90
C ALA A 36 -3.61 12.73 -4.02
N ASP A 37 -2.58 12.08 -4.56
CA ASP A 37 -1.82 11.12 -3.80
C ASP A 37 -1.20 11.79 -2.56
N THR A 38 -1.25 11.11 -1.42
CA THR A 38 -0.64 11.58 -0.18
C THR A 38 0.66 10.82 0.07
N PHE A 39 1.78 11.54 0.03
CA PHE A 39 3.09 10.96 0.34
C PHE A 39 3.32 10.88 1.86
N VAL A 40 3.72 9.71 2.33
CA VAL A 40 4.03 9.39 3.72
C VAL A 40 5.47 8.89 3.80
N PRO A 41 6.43 9.70 4.29
CA PRO A 41 7.77 9.20 4.60
C PRO A 41 7.71 8.32 5.84
N LEU A 42 8.37 7.16 5.80
CA LEU A 42 8.44 6.22 6.92
C LEU A 42 9.87 6.18 7.46
N PRO A 43 10.06 6.12 8.79
CA PRO A 43 11.39 6.10 9.37
C PRO A 43 12.11 4.78 9.08
N ASP A 44 13.43 4.86 8.98
CA ASP A 44 14.30 3.71 8.91
C ASP A 44 14.22 2.86 10.20
N GLY A 45 14.51 1.57 10.09
CA GLY A 45 14.50 0.65 11.22
C GLY A 45 15.62 -0.38 11.12
N GLU A 46 16.08 -0.87 12.28
CA GLU A 46 17.11 -1.89 12.37
C GLU A 46 16.84 -2.83 13.56
N ILE A 47 17.15 -4.12 13.39
CA ILE A 47 17.14 -5.09 14.48
C ILE A 47 18.27 -6.10 14.28
N VAL A 48 18.91 -6.47 15.39
CA VAL A 48 19.87 -7.58 15.46
C VAL A 48 19.14 -8.79 16.04
N ALA A 49 19.31 -9.95 15.41
CA ALA A 49 18.75 -11.20 15.89
C ALA A 49 19.25 -11.52 17.31
N ALA A 50 18.42 -12.17 18.13
CA ALA A 50 18.74 -12.41 19.54
C ALA A 50 20.03 -13.22 19.76
N ASN A 51 20.40 -14.05 18.80
CA ASN A 51 21.64 -14.84 18.76
C ASN A 51 22.82 -14.09 18.11
N GLY A 52 22.66 -12.83 17.70
CA GLY A 52 23.68 -11.99 17.08
C GLY A 52 24.11 -12.40 15.67
N ASN A 53 23.48 -13.44 15.09
CA ASN A 53 23.93 -14.04 13.84
C ASN A 53 23.34 -13.36 12.60
N ALA A 54 22.42 -12.42 12.78
CA ALA A 54 21.83 -11.67 11.69
C ALA A 54 21.45 -10.25 12.10
N MET A 55 21.49 -9.36 11.12
CA MET A 55 21.01 -7.99 11.24
C MET A 55 20.05 -7.72 10.09
N ILE A 56 18.90 -7.13 10.39
CA ILE A 56 17.92 -6.68 9.40
C ILE A 56 17.84 -5.17 9.51
N LYS A 57 18.00 -4.47 8.38
CA LYS A 57 17.83 -3.03 8.26
C LYS A 57 16.80 -2.75 7.18
N ARG A 58 15.92 -1.77 7.43
CA ARG A 58 15.01 -1.22 6.43
C ARG A 58 15.24 0.28 6.31
N THR A 59 15.41 0.75 5.08
CA THR A 59 15.73 2.13 4.78
C THR A 59 14.94 2.66 3.60
N ALA A 60 14.85 3.99 3.50
CA ALA A 60 14.18 4.68 2.40
C ALA A 60 12.75 4.18 2.20
N GLU A 61 12.05 3.91 3.30
CA GLU A 61 10.68 3.43 3.27
C GLU A 61 9.71 4.60 3.05
N SER A 62 8.76 4.44 2.14
CA SER A 62 7.72 5.43 1.90
C SER A 62 6.43 4.79 1.41
N ALA A 63 5.31 5.43 1.69
CA ALA A 63 4.02 5.07 1.13
C ALA A 63 3.41 6.27 0.39
N LEU A 64 2.88 6.04 -0.80
CA LEU A 64 2.08 6.99 -1.56
C LEU A 64 0.63 6.50 -1.54
N ILE A 65 -0.23 7.20 -0.80
CA ILE A 65 -1.64 6.81 -0.63
C ILE A 65 -2.43 7.38 -1.79
N SER A 66 -3.08 6.51 -2.56
CA SER A 66 -3.82 6.89 -3.76
C SER A 66 -5.32 6.59 -3.61
N PRO A 67 -6.18 7.30 -4.36
CA PRO A 67 -7.58 6.91 -4.51
C PRO A 67 -7.68 5.49 -5.07
N SER A 68 -8.68 4.72 -4.61
CA SER A 68 -8.93 3.40 -5.17
C SER A 68 -9.49 3.50 -6.59
N LEU A 69 -8.87 2.77 -7.53
CA LEU A 69 -9.32 2.68 -8.92
C LEU A 69 -10.70 2.04 -9.06
N ALA A 70 -11.08 1.15 -8.14
CA ALA A 70 -12.41 0.56 -8.09
C ALA A 70 -13.52 1.59 -7.76
N ALA A 71 -13.15 2.74 -7.18
CA ALA A 71 -14.04 3.87 -6.87
C ALA A 71 -15.35 3.50 -6.14
N ASN A 72 -15.35 2.42 -5.36
CA ASN A 72 -16.54 1.86 -4.72
C ASN A 72 -16.77 2.38 -3.27
N GLY A 73 -16.01 3.40 -2.84
CA GLY A 73 -16.09 3.99 -1.49
C GLY A 73 -15.51 3.12 -0.36
N ALA A 74 -15.19 1.86 -0.62
CA ALA A 74 -14.63 0.90 0.34
C ALA A 74 -13.22 0.39 -0.07
N GLY A 75 -12.63 0.99 -1.11
CA GLY A 75 -11.29 0.69 -1.58
C GLY A 75 -10.24 1.55 -0.87
N ARG A 76 -9.07 0.97 -0.59
CA ARG A 76 -7.86 1.69 -0.13
C ARG A 76 -6.69 1.26 -0.99
N VAL A 77 -5.89 2.22 -1.44
CA VAL A 77 -4.70 1.95 -2.25
C VAL A 77 -3.50 2.69 -1.67
N ALA A 78 -2.39 1.97 -1.53
CA ALA A 78 -1.10 2.53 -1.18
C ALA A 78 -0.01 1.94 -2.07
N TRP A 79 0.90 2.77 -2.56
CA TRP A 79 2.11 2.35 -3.26
C TRP A 79 3.28 2.45 -2.31
N VAL A 80 3.93 1.34 -2.02
CA VAL A 80 4.98 1.26 -1.02
C VAL A 80 6.33 1.00 -1.67
N SER A 81 7.35 1.68 -1.13
CA SER A 81 8.74 1.58 -1.59
C SER A 81 9.64 1.41 -0.38
N GLY A 82 10.76 0.70 -0.55
CA GLY A 82 11.72 0.50 0.52
C GLY A 82 12.92 -0.35 0.11
N THR A 83 14.00 -0.22 0.88
CA THR A 83 15.21 -1.03 0.77
C THR A 83 15.41 -1.83 2.04
N ILE A 84 15.60 -3.13 1.91
CA ILE A 84 15.90 -4.04 3.00
C ILE A 84 17.32 -4.53 2.81
N GLU A 85 18.12 -4.43 3.86
CA GLU A 85 19.47 -4.98 3.92
C GLU A 85 19.52 -6.01 5.03
N VAL A 86 20.12 -7.16 4.74
CA VAL A 86 20.29 -8.23 5.71
C VAL A 86 21.74 -8.68 5.68
N ASP A 87 22.38 -8.73 6.85
CA ASP A 87 23.70 -9.33 7.04
C ASP A 87 23.50 -10.60 7.86
N VAL A 88 23.81 -11.78 7.30
CA VAL A 88 23.65 -13.08 7.95
C VAL A 88 25.01 -13.76 8.08
N LYS A 89 25.26 -14.36 9.25
CA LYS A 89 26.51 -15.03 9.62
C LYS A 89 26.22 -16.36 10.31
N GLY A 90 27.16 -17.30 10.19
CA GLY A 90 27.11 -18.57 10.89
C GLY A 90 26.06 -19.53 10.33
N LEU A 91 25.78 -19.46 9.03
CA LEU A 91 24.95 -20.45 8.35
C LEU A 91 25.72 -21.75 8.09
N PRO A 92 25.03 -22.90 8.05
CA PRO A 92 25.63 -24.16 7.61
C PRO A 92 26.20 -24.05 6.19
N ALA A 93 27.32 -24.71 5.92
CA ALA A 93 28.02 -24.61 4.63
C ALA A 93 27.22 -25.22 3.45
N ASP A 94 26.30 -26.16 3.73
CA ASP A 94 25.58 -26.96 2.71
C ASP A 94 24.05 -26.85 2.85
N LEU A 95 23.52 -25.63 2.79
CA LEU A 95 22.08 -25.40 2.78
C LEU A 95 21.48 -25.71 1.41
N LYS A 96 20.58 -26.68 1.35
CA LYS A 96 19.77 -26.99 0.16
C LYS A 96 18.30 -26.71 0.46
N ALA A 97 17.68 -25.87 -0.36
CA ALA A 97 16.26 -25.58 -0.24
C ALA A 97 15.45 -26.89 -0.40
N GLY A 98 14.70 -27.21 0.65
CA GLY A 98 13.70 -28.27 0.67
C GLY A 98 12.35 -27.80 0.12
N PRO A 99 11.32 -28.66 0.14
CA PRO A 99 9.97 -28.26 -0.22
C PRO A 99 9.47 -27.15 0.71
N THR A 100 8.72 -26.21 0.16
CA THR A 100 8.12 -25.14 0.97
C THR A 100 7.11 -25.71 1.95
N ASN A 101 7.05 -25.17 3.17
CA ASN A 101 6.04 -25.52 4.17
C ASN A 101 4.63 -25.01 3.81
N GLY A 102 4.40 -24.54 2.57
CA GLY A 102 3.11 -24.07 2.08
C GLY A 102 2.69 -22.72 2.67
N GLY A 103 3.57 -22.01 3.37
CA GLY A 103 3.16 -20.87 4.19
C GLY A 103 2.56 -19.70 3.40
N ILE A 104 2.94 -19.55 2.13
CA ILE A 104 2.34 -18.62 1.17
C ILE A 104 2.42 -19.32 -0.19
N ALA A 105 1.28 -19.72 -0.76
CA ALA A 105 1.27 -20.18 -2.14
C ALA A 105 1.58 -18.98 -3.05
N THR A 106 2.24 -19.20 -4.19
CA THR A 106 2.50 -18.17 -5.22
C THR A 106 1.22 -17.44 -5.70
N GLY A 107 0.03 -17.98 -5.37
CA GLY A 107 -1.28 -17.37 -5.62
C GLY A 107 -2.09 -16.96 -4.37
N ASP A 108 -1.54 -17.04 -3.16
CA ASP A 108 -2.19 -16.52 -1.93
C ASP A 108 -1.20 -15.68 -1.09
N PRO A 109 -0.93 -14.43 -1.52
CA PRO A 109 -0.04 -13.52 -0.81
C PRO A 109 -0.64 -12.97 0.50
N THR A 110 -1.86 -13.36 0.86
CA THR A 110 -2.67 -12.72 1.92
C THR A 110 -2.51 -13.34 3.31
N GLY A 111 -1.63 -14.34 3.43
CA GLY A 111 -1.29 -14.98 4.70
C GLY A 111 -2.41 -15.86 5.28
N THR A 112 -3.33 -16.35 4.44
CA THR A 112 -4.54 -17.07 4.85
C THR A 112 -4.30 -18.43 5.52
N GLN A 113 -3.07 -18.95 5.46
CA GLN A 113 -2.72 -20.27 6.00
C GLN A 113 -2.10 -20.24 7.42
N GLY A 114 -2.36 -19.19 8.21
CA GLY A 114 -1.93 -19.13 9.63
C GLY A 114 -0.42 -18.94 9.83
N THR A 115 0.30 -18.56 8.78
CA THR A 115 1.76 -18.40 8.76
C THR A 115 2.25 -16.97 9.01
N ASN A 116 1.33 -16.05 9.29
CA ASN A 116 1.62 -14.62 9.46
C ASN A 116 2.40 -14.03 8.28
N GLY A 117 2.07 -14.48 7.06
CA GLY A 117 2.71 -13.99 5.84
C GLY A 117 4.19 -14.34 5.78
N THR A 118 4.61 -15.51 6.26
CA THR A 118 5.95 -16.06 6.06
C THR A 118 5.90 -17.49 5.50
N SER A 119 6.99 -17.92 4.87
CA SER A 119 7.19 -19.30 4.38
C SER A 119 8.64 -19.69 4.62
N THR A 120 8.91 -20.98 4.82
CA THR A 120 10.27 -21.52 4.87
C THR A 120 10.40 -22.74 3.98
N ASN A 121 11.59 -22.90 3.40
CA ASN A 121 11.96 -24.00 2.51
C ASN A 121 13.10 -24.83 3.14
N GLU A 122 13.06 -25.03 4.46
CA GLU A 122 14.10 -25.72 5.27
C GLU A 122 15.48 -25.03 5.28
N VAL A 123 15.59 -23.89 4.61
CA VAL A 123 16.75 -22.99 4.61
C VAL A 123 16.37 -21.67 5.28
N PRO A 124 17.35 -20.84 5.66
CA PRO A 124 17.08 -19.49 6.10
C PRO A 124 16.31 -18.71 5.02
N HIS A 125 15.20 -18.08 5.38
CA HIS A 125 14.32 -17.38 4.45
C HIS A 125 13.98 -15.98 4.99
N LEU A 126 14.20 -14.98 4.15
CA LEU A 126 13.80 -13.59 4.38
C LEU A 126 12.42 -13.35 3.76
N THR A 127 11.46 -12.84 4.51
CA THR A 127 10.16 -12.41 3.99
C THR A 127 9.91 -10.96 4.34
N THR A 128 9.33 -10.19 3.42
CA THR A 128 8.94 -8.82 3.69
C THR A 128 7.56 -8.49 3.16
N GLY A 129 6.85 -7.63 3.88
CA GLY A 129 5.48 -7.28 3.54
C GLY A 129 4.91 -6.19 4.42
N TYR A 130 3.61 -6.02 4.31
CA TYR A 130 2.80 -5.10 5.11
C TYR A 130 1.69 -5.86 5.82
N ILE A 131 1.53 -5.57 7.11
CA ILE A 131 0.38 -5.96 7.90
C ILE A 131 -0.67 -4.89 7.70
N ILE A 132 -1.85 -5.26 7.24
CA ILE A 132 -2.92 -4.33 6.92
C ILE A 132 -4.13 -4.67 7.76
N GLY A 133 -4.62 -3.67 8.48
CA GLY A 133 -5.85 -3.75 9.28
C GLY A 133 -6.91 -2.81 8.72
N CYS A 134 -8.15 -3.27 8.73
CA CYS A 134 -9.32 -2.47 8.42
C CYS A 134 -10.26 -2.38 9.64
N GLN A 135 -10.75 -1.18 9.95
CA GLN A 135 -11.65 -0.96 11.08
C GLN A 135 -13.01 -1.67 10.90
N MET A 136 -13.68 -1.51 9.75
CA MET A 136 -14.97 -2.15 9.48
C MET A 136 -15.05 -2.76 8.09
N ASP A 137 -15.75 -3.89 7.96
CA ASP A 137 -16.03 -4.49 6.66
C ASP A 137 -17.44 -4.14 6.22
N ILE A 138 -17.52 -3.43 5.11
CA ILE A 138 -18.79 -3.01 4.51
C ILE A 138 -19.28 -4.05 3.50
N THR A 139 -18.49 -5.09 3.20
CA THR A 139 -18.89 -6.17 2.28
C THR A 139 -20.15 -6.89 2.76
N GLY A 140 -20.39 -6.94 4.09
CA GLY A 140 -21.62 -7.45 4.72
C GLY A 140 -22.75 -6.43 4.89
N LEU A 141 -22.50 -5.14 4.65
CA LEU A 141 -23.49 -4.06 4.76
C LEU A 141 -24.23 -3.80 3.44
N LYS A 142 -24.26 -4.78 2.53
CA LYS A 142 -25.05 -4.76 1.28
C LYS A 142 -26.54 -5.04 1.48
N GLY A 143 -27.01 -5.19 2.73
CA GLY A 143 -28.40 -5.44 3.06
C GLY A 143 -29.01 -4.39 3.98
N ASN A 144 -29.42 -3.23 3.44
CA ASN A 144 -30.71 -2.56 3.73
C ASN A 144 -30.95 -1.25 2.96
N LEU A 145 -30.47 -1.12 1.71
CA LEU A 145 -30.92 -0.07 0.79
C LEU A 145 -31.44 -0.77 -0.46
N GLY A 146 -32.77 -0.84 -0.56
CA GLY A 146 -33.48 -1.63 -1.56
C GLY A 146 -33.20 -1.16 -2.99
N ALA A 147 -32.48 -1.98 -3.74
CA ALA A 147 -32.63 -2.23 -5.17
C ALA A 147 -31.58 -3.30 -5.54
N GLY A 148 -32.05 -4.50 -5.87
CA GLY A 148 -31.18 -5.64 -6.16
C GLY A 148 -30.39 -5.45 -7.44
N PHE A 149 -29.07 -5.61 -7.35
CA PHE A 149 -28.21 -6.11 -8.42
C PHE A 149 -27.15 -7.02 -7.81
N ASP A 150 -27.36 -8.32 -8.02
CA ASP A 150 -26.48 -9.41 -7.61
C ASP A 150 -25.43 -9.60 -8.72
N MET A 151 -24.17 -9.33 -8.43
CA MET A 151 -23.04 -9.74 -9.26
C MET A 151 -22.18 -10.69 -8.42
N GLY A 152 -22.45 -11.99 -8.58
CA GLY A 152 -21.66 -13.06 -7.97
C GLY A 152 -20.22 -13.12 -8.51
N PRO A 153 -19.25 -13.59 -7.71
CA PRO A 153 -17.88 -13.76 -8.16
C PRO A 153 -17.76 -15.02 -9.03
N SER A 154 -17.35 -14.83 -10.29
CA SER A 154 -16.87 -15.93 -11.14
C SER A 154 -15.46 -16.33 -10.73
N SER A 155 -15.34 -17.58 -10.29
CA SER A 155 -14.08 -18.31 -10.22
C SER A 155 -13.55 -18.53 -11.65
N GLY A 156 -12.41 -17.91 -11.96
CA GLY A 156 -11.72 -18.08 -13.23
C GLY A 156 -10.22 -17.96 -13.03
N GLY A 157 -9.51 -19.08 -13.17
CA GLY A 157 -8.04 -19.11 -13.15
C GLY A 157 -7.46 -18.37 -14.37
N GLY A 158 -6.35 -17.66 -14.14
CA GLY A 158 -5.63 -16.96 -15.19
C GLY A 158 -4.46 -16.17 -14.61
N SER A 159 -3.24 -16.67 -14.85
CA SER A 159 -1.97 -15.98 -14.62
C SER A 159 -1.91 -14.69 -15.43
N LEU A 160 -1.66 -13.55 -14.78
CA LEU A 160 -1.00 -12.35 -15.31
C LEU A 160 -0.73 -11.37 -14.15
N SER A 161 0.52 -10.99 -14.01
CA SER A 161 1.08 -10.03 -13.03
C SER A 161 0.33 -8.70 -12.99
N GLY A 162 0.08 -8.15 -11.78
CA GLY A 162 -0.15 -6.70 -11.64
C GLY A 162 -0.93 -6.21 -10.42
N SER A 163 -1.81 -7.02 -9.81
CA SER A 163 -2.64 -6.54 -8.69
C SER A 163 -2.92 -7.64 -7.68
N ILE A 164 -2.53 -7.43 -6.42
CA ILE A 164 -2.90 -8.28 -5.29
C ILE A 164 -4.19 -7.72 -4.69
N SER A 165 -5.31 -8.37 -4.98
CA SER A 165 -6.59 -8.08 -4.34
C SER A 165 -6.68 -8.85 -3.03
N VAL A 166 -6.68 -8.14 -1.90
CA VAL A 166 -6.83 -8.74 -0.58
C VAL A 166 -8.28 -8.56 -0.10
N PRO A 167 -9.13 -9.60 -0.12
CA PRO A 167 -10.43 -9.54 0.53
C PRO A 167 -10.22 -9.54 2.04
N ILE A 168 -10.52 -8.41 2.71
CA ILE A 168 -10.40 -8.25 4.17
C ILE A 168 -11.80 -8.15 4.78
N SER A 169 -12.11 -9.00 5.76
CA SER A 169 -13.35 -8.89 6.56
C SER A 169 -13.16 -8.04 7.83
N ALA A 170 -14.25 -7.68 8.52
CA ALA A 170 -14.23 -6.64 9.58
C ALA A 170 -13.30 -7.07 10.70
N GLY A 171 -12.43 -6.17 11.17
CA GLY A 171 -11.51 -6.46 12.26
C GLY A 171 -10.43 -7.50 11.92
N GLN A 172 -10.29 -7.88 10.65
CA GLN A 172 -9.21 -8.77 10.23
C GLN A 172 -7.95 -7.98 9.92
N VAL A 173 -6.84 -8.61 10.28
CA VAL A 173 -5.50 -8.19 9.90
C VAL A 173 -5.02 -9.19 8.85
N LYS A 174 -4.65 -8.70 7.68
CA LYS A 174 -4.06 -9.52 6.61
C LYS A 174 -2.60 -9.14 6.40
N PHE A 175 -1.82 -10.11 5.98
CA PHE A 175 -0.44 -9.90 5.59
C PHE A 175 -0.40 -9.78 4.08
N ALA A 176 0.05 -8.66 3.55
CA ALA A 176 0.38 -8.51 2.14
C ALA A 176 1.88 -8.70 1.98
N ARG A 177 2.29 -9.87 1.50
CA ARG A 177 3.70 -10.12 1.17
C ARG A 177 4.08 -9.34 -0.08
N ILE A 178 5.18 -8.60 -0.01
CA ILE A 178 5.83 -8.04 -1.19
C ILE A 178 6.67 -9.13 -1.84
N ASP A 179 7.56 -9.76 -1.06
CA ASP A 179 8.45 -10.79 -1.58
C ASP A 179 9.16 -11.55 -0.46
N GLY A 180 9.95 -12.55 -0.83
CA GLY A 180 10.92 -13.16 0.05
C GLY A 180 11.99 -13.96 -0.70
N LYS A 181 13.08 -14.23 -0.01
CA LYS A 181 14.30 -14.78 -0.60
C LYS A 181 14.96 -15.78 0.33
N ASP A 182 15.36 -16.91 -0.23
CA ASP A 182 16.19 -17.91 0.44
C ASP A 182 17.64 -17.40 0.57
N ILE A 183 18.21 -17.55 1.75
CA ILE A 183 19.59 -17.18 2.10
C ILE A 183 20.36 -18.47 2.33
N LEU A 184 21.20 -18.83 1.35
CA LEU A 184 21.94 -20.10 1.35
C LEU A 184 23.37 -19.98 1.88
N LYS A 185 23.89 -18.76 2.03
CA LYS A 185 25.27 -18.50 2.42
C LYS A 185 25.35 -17.26 3.31
N ASP A 186 26.39 -17.20 4.10
CA ASP A 186 26.75 -16.00 4.85
C ASP A 186 27.01 -14.83 3.89
N GLY A 187 26.58 -13.64 4.31
CA GLY A 187 26.83 -12.42 3.55
C GLY A 187 25.73 -11.39 3.68
N LYS A 188 25.92 -10.32 2.90
CA LYS A 188 25.00 -9.19 2.82
C LYS A 188 24.08 -9.34 1.63
N TYR A 189 22.79 -9.19 1.88
CA TYR A 189 21.73 -9.25 0.89
C TYR A 189 20.98 -7.93 0.91
N SER A 190 20.69 -7.39 -0.27
CA SER A 190 19.83 -6.22 -0.43
C SER A 190 18.61 -6.61 -1.25
N TYR A 191 17.45 -6.17 -0.81
CA TYR A 191 16.18 -6.29 -1.51
C TYR A 191 15.54 -4.91 -1.61
N ARG A 192 15.24 -4.48 -2.83
CA ARG A 192 14.66 -3.16 -3.10
C ARG A 192 13.36 -3.35 -3.85
N TYR A 193 12.31 -2.70 -3.38
CA TYR A 193 11.03 -2.62 -4.07
C TYR A 193 10.64 -1.16 -4.20
N GLN A 194 9.98 -0.85 -5.31
CA GLN A 194 9.52 0.49 -5.62
C GLN A 194 8.10 0.38 -6.16
N ASP A 195 7.22 1.25 -5.65
CA ASP A 195 5.83 1.41 -6.06
C ASP A 195 5.09 0.06 -6.10
N ALA A 196 5.31 -0.76 -5.08
CA ALA A 196 4.56 -2.00 -4.92
C ALA A 196 3.14 -1.67 -4.43
N GLN A 197 2.13 -2.15 -5.14
CA GLN A 197 0.74 -1.81 -4.85
C GLN A 197 0.19 -2.65 -3.70
N ILE A 198 -0.45 -1.96 -2.74
CA ILE A 198 -1.33 -2.53 -1.74
C ILE A 198 -2.75 -2.06 -2.07
N GLU A 199 -3.64 -3.00 -2.37
CA GLU A 199 -5.04 -2.72 -2.60
C GLU A 199 -5.92 -3.52 -1.63
N VAL A 200 -6.74 -2.79 -0.87
CA VAL A 200 -7.73 -3.36 0.05
C VAL A 200 -9.11 -3.03 -0.46
N GLN A 201 -9.96 -4.05 -0.56
CA GLN A 201 -11.36 -3.90 -0.93
C GLN A 201 -12.28 -4.26 0.23
N GLY A 202 -13.46 -3.64 0.29
CA GLY A 202 -14.45 -3.88 1.34
C GLY A 202 -14.16 -3.17 2.67
N CYS A 203 -13.11 -2.34 2.72
CA CYS A 203 -12.71 -1.65 3.92
C CYS A 203 -13.47 -0.33 4.11
N GLY A 204 -14.35 -0.30 5.11
CA GLY A 204 -14.99 0.90 5.58
C GLY A 204 -14.18 1.63 6.65
N GLY A 205 -14.20 2.96 6.60
CA GLY A 205 -13.61 3.79 7.64
C GLY A 205 -12.09 3.70 7.62
N TYR A 206 -11.45 3.73 8.80
CA TYR A 206 -10.00 3.82 8.90
C TYR A 206 -9.31 2.48 8.59
N ALA A 207 -8.28 2.57 7.76
CA ALA A 207 -7.36 1.49 7.44
C ALA A 207 -5.93 1.90 7.78
N GLN A 208 -5.17 0.92 8.29
CA GLN A 208 -3.80 1.11 8.72
C GLN A 208 -2.91 0.01 8.16
N ALA A 209 -1.71 0.38 7.73
CA ALA A 209 -0.67 -0.56 7.34
C ALA A 209 0.56 -0.41 8.23
N ARG A 210 1.31 -1.51 8.38
CA ARG A 210 2.61 -1.54 9.06
C ARG A 210 3.53 -2.51 8.35
N ALA A 211 4.72 -2.05 7.95
CA ALA A 211 5.69 -2.96 7.35
C ALA A 211 6.25 -3.97 8.36
N TYR A 212 6.49 -5.19 7.88
CA TYR A 212 7.15 -6.27 8.59
C TYR A 212 8.20 -6.92 7.69
N THR A 213 9.35 -7.26 8.26
CA THR A 213 10.37 -8.07 7.61
C THR A 213 10.78 -9.15 8.59
N VAL A 214 10.69 -10.39 8.17
CA VAL A 214 10.99 -11.56 8.99
C VAL A 214 12.18 -12.26 8.37
N LEU A 215 13.22 -12.48 9.17
CA LEU A 215 14.26 -13.43 8.86
C LEU A 215 14.06 -14.67 9.72
N GLU A 216 13.80 -15.80 9.07
CA GLU A 216 13.82 -17.10 9.72
C GLU A 216 15.14 -17.76 9.38
N VAL A 217 15.96 -18.08 10.38
CA VAL A 217 17.19 -18.86 10.22
C VAL A 217 16.88 -20.29 10.67
N THR A 218 16.85 -21.19 9.70
CA THR A 218 16.59 -22.62 9.88
C THR A 218 17.92 -23.38 9.97
N GLY A 219 18.02 -24.38 10.86
CA GLY A 219 19.24 -25.16 11.08
C GLY A 219 19.18 -25.93 12.41
N ALA A 220 20.34 -26.14 13.05
CA ALA A 220 20.40 -26.79 14.38
C ALA A 220 19.62 -26.02 15.46
N ASN A 221 19.51 -24.71 15.31
CA ASN A 221 18.65 -23.84 16.12
C ASN A 221 17.73 -23.05 15.19
N TYR A 222 16.45 -22.96 15.55
CA TYR A 222 15.48 -22.10 14.86
C TYR A 222 15.48 -20.71 15.49
N SER A 223 15.70 -19.68 14.68
CA SER A 223 15.62 -18.29 15.11
C SER A 223 14.72 -17.51 14.17
N LYS A 224 13.71 -16.83 14.72
CA LYS A 224 12.80 -15.95 13.97
C LYS A 224 12.97 -14.53 14.47
N THR A 225 13.50 -13.66 13.61
CA THR A 225 13.70 -12.23 13.91
C THR A 225 12.77 -11.40 13.05
N THR A 226 11.98 -10.52 13.67
CA THR A 226 11.00 -9.68 12.96
C THR A 226 11.29 -8.20 13.20
N LEU A 227 11.51 -7.45 12.12
CA LEU A 227 11.60 -5.99 12.11
C LEU A 227 10.25 -5.38 11.74
N TYR A 228 9.66 -4.62 12.66
CA TYR A 228 8.45 -3.84 12.42
C TYR A 228 8.77 -2.38 12.10
N GLY A 229 8.03 -1.80 11.16
CA GLY A 229 8.06 -0.36 10.88
C GLY A 229 7.05 0.43 11.70
N GLN A 230 7.09 1.76 11.56
CA GLN A 230 6.05 2.64 12.10
C GLN A 230 4.72 2.39 11.33
N PRO A 231 3.58 2.26 12.03
CA PRO A 231 2.30 2.13 11.35
C PRO A 231 1.88 3.46 10.71
N PHE A 232 1.18 3.39 9.58
CA PHE A 232 0.67 4.54 8.84
C PHE A 232 -0.75 4.30 8.33
N SER A 233 -1.52 5.37 8.18
CA SER A 233 -2.88 5.29 7.62
C SER A 233 -2.81 5.11 6.11
N ILE A 234 -3.72 4.29 5.57
CA ILE A 234 -3.94 4.14 4.13
C ILE A 234 -5.32 4.66 3.69
N GLY A 235 -6.01 5.41 4.57
CA GLY A 235 -7.30 6.07 4.35
C GLY A 235 -8.46 5.50 5.14
#